data_AF-X0Y9F0-F1
#
_entry.id   AF-X0Y9F0-F1
#
_cell.length_a   1.000
_cell.length_b   1.000
_cell.length_c   1.000
_cell.angle_alpha   90.00
_cell.angle_beta   90.00
_cell.angle_gamma   90.00
#
_symmetry.space_group_name_H-M   'P 1'
#
loop_
_entity.id
_entity.type
_entity.pdbx_description
1 polymer ?
#
loop_
_entity_poly.entity_id
_entity_poly.type
_entity_poly.pdbx_seq_one_letter_code
_entity_poly.pdbx_strand_id
1 'polypeptide(L)'
;EKRWGGGEVIKYSDDRRISHVGIENLRGVSDFDPSKRTTRIYQTVPTEGPEYFCDENHYWNFISIDNAKNCWVRDVKVRHFARSCVVMEGGSKWITVQDCDAREHVSRLAGSRR
;
A
#
# COMPACT_ATOMS: atom_id res chain seq x y z
N GLU A 1 34.54 15.34 -25.87
CA GLU A 1 33.91 14.10 -25.37
C GLU A 1 32.39 14.28 -25.32
N LYS A 2 31.62 13.52 -26.11
CA LYS A 2 30.14 13.61 -26.21
C LYS A 2 29.49 12.36 -26.85
N ARG A 3 30.17 11.20 -26.83
CA ARG A 3 29.73 10.01 -27.58
C ARG A 3 28.82 9.07 -26.79
N TRP A 4 28.81 9.13 -25.45
CA TRP A 4 28.07 8.15 -24.61
C TRP A 4 27.33 8.75 -23.40
N GLY A 5 27.10 10.07 -23.37
CA GLY A 5 26.36 10.74 -22.29
C GLY A 5 27.24 11.25 -21.13
N GLY A 6 26.72 12.24 -20.41
CA GLY A 6 27.30 12.80 -19.19
C GLY A 6 26.41 12.47 -18.00
N GLY A 7 27.02 12.12 -16.86
CA GLY A 7 26.33 11.88 -15.59
C GLY A 7 26.80 12.89 -14.56
N GLU A 8 25.91 13.27 -13.65
CA GLU A 8 26.24 14.09 -12.49
C GLU A 8 26.22 13.21 -11.23
N VAL A 9 27.23 13.39 -10.38
CA VAL A 9 27.25 12.81 -9.05
C VAL A 9 26.99 13.93 -8.06
N ILE A 10 25.84 13.86 -7.40
CA ILE A 10 25.39 14.89 -6.45
C ILE A 10 25.50 14.31 -5.04
N LYS A 11 26.00 15.11 -4.10
CA LYS A 11 25.95 14.74 -2.68
C LYS A 11 24.51 14.72 -2.20
N TYR A 12 24.10 13.62 -1.60
CA TYR A 12 22.76 13.41 -1.07
C TYR A 12 22.85 13.04 0.42
N SER A 13 22.13 13.77 1.28
CA SER A 13 21.98 13.46 2.71
C SER A 13 20.52 13.14 3.00
N ASP A 14 20.31 12.14 3.85
CA ASP A 14 19.01 11.66 4.29
C ASP A 14 18.95 11.46 5.81
N ASP A 15 19.75 12.25 6.53
CA ASP A 15 19.96 12.12 7.97
C ASP A 15 18.71 12.46 8.78
N ARG A 16 17.76 13.17 8.17
CA ARG A 16 16.48 13.54 8.78
C ARG A 16 15.39 12.46 8.66
N ARG A 17 15.66 11.34 7.98
CA ARG A 17 14.68 10.26 7.84
C ARG A 17 14.54 9.52 9.17
N ILE A 18 13.30 9.15 9.49
CA ILE A 18 13.02 8.21 10.59
C ILE A 18 13.76 6.91 10.26
N SER A 19 14.39 6.27 11.25
CA SER A 19 15.12 5.03 10.97
C SER A 19 15.07 4.02 12.10
N HIS A 20 15.32 2.76 11.75
CA HIS A 20 15.39 1.63 12.69
C HIS A 20 14.08 1.42 13.47
N VAL A 21 12.96 1.47 12.76
CA VAL A 21 11.62 1.22 13.32
C VAL A 21 11.08 -0.12 12.82
N GLY A 22 10.59 -0.93 13.75
CA GLY A 22 9.90 -2.19 13.47
C GLY A 22 8.40 -2.12 13.81
N ILE A 23 7.55 -2.65 12.94
CA ILE A 23 6.11 -2.84 13.20
C ILE A 23 5.79 -4.32 13.05
N GLU A 24 5.41 -4.97 14.15
CA GLU A 24 5.36 -6.43 14.19
C GLU A 24 4.19 -6.98 15.01
N ASN A 25 3.74 -8.19 14.65
CA ASN A 25 2.74 -8.97 15.38
C ASN A 25 1.39 -8.24 15.56
N LEU A 26 0.91 -7.61 14.49
CA LEU A 26 -0.34 -6.85 14.50
C LEU A 26 -1.42 -7.50 13.63
N ARG A 27 -2.67 -7.33 14.07
CA ARG A 27 -3.85 -7.65 13.26
C ARG A 27 -4.74 -6.42 13.11
N GLY A 28 -5.01 -6.04 11.87
CA GLY A 28 -5.95 -4.97 11.53
C GLY A 28 -7.21 -5.52 10.88
N VAL A 29 -8.36 -4.93 11.21
CA VAL A 29 -9.61 -5.15 10.47
C VAL A 29 -10.25 -3.78 10.30
N SER A 30 -10.48 -3.37 9.05
CA SER A 30 -11.22 -2.13 8.78
C SER A 30 -12.72 -2.43 8.85
N ASP A 31 -13.44 -1.64 9.63
CA ASP A 31 -14.90 -1.65 9.56
C ASP A 31 -15.37 -0.98 8.25
N PHE A 32 -16.45 -1.48 7.66
CA PHE A 32 -16.97 -1.00 6.38
C PHE A 32 -18.49 -1.21 6.28
N ASP A 33 -19.15 -0.53 5.34
CA ASP A 33 -20.57 -0.70 5.09
C ASP A 33 -20.85 -1.91 4.17
N PRO A 34 -21.41 -3.03 4.68
CA PRO A 34 -21.66 -4.23 3.88
C PRO A 34 -22.86 -4.11 2.93
N SER A 35 -23.64 -3.02 3.04
CA SER A 35 -24.73 -2.73 2.10
C SER A 35 -24.22 -2.23 0.75
N LYS A 36 -22.98 -1.72 0.69
CA LYS A 36 -22.36 -1.26 -0.54
C LYS A 36 -21.76 -2.42 -1.30
N ARG A 37 -22.51 -2.89 -2.30
CA ARG A 37 -22.13 -4.00 -3.17
C ARG A 37 -22.27 -3.64 -4.63
N THR A 38 -21.48 -4.29 -5.47
CA THR A 38 -21.58 -4.16 -6.92
C THR A 38 -21.07 -5.41 -7.62
N THR A 39 -21.53 -5.61 -8.85
CA THR A 39 -20.97 -6.58 -9.80
C THR A 39 -20.04 -5.91 -10.82
N ARG A 40 -20.04 -4.56 -10.86
CA ARG A 40 -19.34 -3.79 -11.89
C ARG A 40 -17.85 -3.71 -11.62
N ILE A 41 -17.04 -3.98 -12.64
CA ILE A 41 -15.58 -3.85 -12.66
C ILE A 41 -15.20 -2.60 -13.46
N TYR A 42 -14.43 -1.70 -12.86
CA TYR A 42 -14.10 -0.38 -13.42
C TYR A 42 -12.74 -0.41 -14.12
N GLN A 43 -12.74 -0.86 -15.37
CA GLN A 43 -11.59 -0.83 -16.27
C GLN A 43 -11.88 0.10 -17.47
N THR A 44 -10.96 0.18 -18.44
CA THR A 44 -11.11 0.99 -19.65
C THR A 44 -12.43 0.71 -20.38
N VAL A 45 -12.82 -0.56 -20.44
CA VAL A 45 -14.17 -0.98 -20.82
C VAL A 45 -14.77 -1.68 -19.59
N PRO A 46 -15.83 -1.12 -18.98
CA PRO A 46 -16.46 -1.73 -17.81
C PRO A 46 -17.03 -3.12 -18.13
N THR A 47 -16.88 -4.05 -17.19
CA THR A 47 -17.45 -5.40 -17.28
C THR A 47 -18.22 -5.74 -16.01
N GLU A 48 -19.02 -6.80 -16.07
CA GLU A 48 -19.70 -7.38 -14.90
C GLU A 48 -18.94 -8.62 -14.42
N GLY A 49 -18.95 -8.84 -13.11
CA GLY A 49 -18.33 -9.96 -12.43
C GLY A 49 -19.17 -10.45 -11.26
N PRO A 50 -18.61 -11.30 -10.37
CA PRO A 50 -19.30 -11.71 -9.16
C PRO A 50 -19.59 -10.50 -8.26
N GLU A 51 -20.66 -10.56 -7.46
CA GLU A 51 -20.96 -9.53 -6.47
C GLU A 51 -19.81 -9.43 -5.45
N TYR A 52 -19.38 -8.21 -5.15
CA TYR A 52 -18.36 -7.93 -4.15
C TYR A 52 -18.69 -6.64 -3.37
N PHE A 53 -18.07 -6.48 -2.21
CA PHE A 53 -18.19 -5.28 -1.38
C PHE A 53 -17.35 -4.13 -1.97
N CYS A 54 -17.96 -2.96 -2.15
CA CYS A 54 -17.34 -1.84 -2.84
C CYS A 54 -17.42 -0.52 -2.05
N ASP A 55 -17.46 -0.61 -0.72
CA ASP A 55 -17.34 0.58 0.12
C ASP A 55 -15.96 1.22 -0.07
N GLU A 56 -15.92 2.51 -0.35
CA GLU A 56 -14.67 3.30 -0.42
C GLU A 56 -14.52 4.24 0.79
N ASN A 57 -15.54 4.32 1.67
CA ASN A 57 -15.59 5.19 2.84
C ASN A 57 -15.19 4.46 4.12
N HIS A 58 -14.01 3.84 4.11
CA HIS A 58 -13.35 3.21 5.26
C HIS A 58 -11.82 3.37 5.17
N TYR A 59 -11.03 2.67 5.99
CA TYR A 59 -9.56 2.79 5.97
C TYR A 59 -8.90 2.12 4.76
N TRP A 60 -8.08 2.89 4.03
CA TRP A 60 -7.45 2.42 2.80
C TRP A 60 -6.19 1.60 3.02
N ASN A 61 -5.32 2.06 3.92
CA ASN A 61 -4.06 1.40 4.23
C ASN A 61 -3.98 1.18 5.75
N PHE A 62 -3.43 0.04 6.18
CA PHE A 62 -3.22 -0.21 7.60
C PHE A 62 -1.93 0.45 8.12
N ILE A 63 -0.81 0.24 7.44
CA ILE A 63 0.49 0.82 7.77
C ILE A 63 0.95 1.70 6.61
N SER A 64 1.29 2.96 6.91
CA SER A 64 1.93 3.88 5.96
C SER A 64 3.32 4.24 6.48
N ILE A 65 4.33 4.11 5.62
CA ILE A 65 5.72 4.44 5.93
C ILE A 65 6.12 5.58 5.00
N ASP A 66 6.29 6.77 5.58
CA ASP A 66 6.70 7.99 4.88
C ASP A 66 8.04 8.50 5.42
N ASN A 67 8.90 9.00 4.54
CA ASN A 67 10.20 9.59 4.86
C ASN A 67 11.05 8.77 5.87
N ALA A 68 11.10 7.44 5.72
CA ALA A 68 11.82 6.54 6.62
C ALA A 68 12.89 5.67 5.93
N LYS A 69 13.87 5.17 6.70
CA LYS A 69 14.91 4.25 6.21
C LYS A 69 15.28 3.16 7.20
N ASN A 70 15.72 1.99 6.71
CA ASN A 70 16.12 0.86 7.56
C ASN A 70 15.00 0.42 8.54
N CYS A 71 13.78 0.32 8.03
CA CYS A 71 12.63 -0.12 8.83
C CYS A 71 12.14 -1.50 8.36
N TRP A 72 11.34 -2.16 9.19
CA TRP A 72 10.73 -3.43 8.81
C TRP A 72 9.29 -3.55 9.30
N VAL A 73 8.50 -4.31 8.54
CA VAL A 73 7.16 -4.76 8.92
C VAL A 73 7.13 -6.29 8.85
N ARG A 74 6.75 -6.96 9.93
CA ARG A 74 6.75 -8.43 10.02
C ARG A 74 5.54 -9.00 10.73
N ASP A 75 5.01 -10.12 10.24
CA ASP A 75 3.87 -10.83 10.84
C ASP A 75 2.68 -9.90 11.11
N VAL A 76 2.26 -9.19 10.06
CA VAL A 76 1.09 -8.30 10.09
C VAL A 76 -0.02 -8.86 9.21
N LYS A 77 -1.21 -9.02 9.78
CA LYS A 77 -2.37 -9.61 9.09
C LYS A 77 -3.51 -8.61 9.04
N VAL A 78 -4.04 -8.33 7.85
CA VAL A 78 -5.11 -7.35 7.69
C VAL A 78 -6.29 -7.90 6.91
N ARG A 79 -7.48 -7.38 7.21
CA ARG A 79 -8.72 -7.63 6.45
C ARG A 79 -9.50 -6.36 6.18
N HIS A 80 -10.24 -6.34 5.07
CA HIS A 80 -11.24 -5.32 4.73
C HIS A 80 -10.71 -3.93 4.41
N PHE A 81 -9.38 -3.73 4.39
CA PHE A 81 -8.79 -2.47 3.96
C PHE A 81 -8.98 -2.26 2.45
N ALA A 82 -9.12 -1.01 2.02
CA ALA A 82 -9.42 -0.70 0.62
C ALA A 82 -8.26 -0.96 -0.35
N ARG A 83 -7.02 -0.84 0.12
CA ARG A 83 -5.85 -0.77 -0.77
C ARG A 83 -4.71 -1.69 -0.35
N SER A 84 -4.20 -1.54 0.87
CA SER A 84 -2.97 -2.25 1.24
C SER A 84 -2.80 -2.52 2.73
N CYS A 85 -2.03 -3.56 3.05
CA CYS A 85 -1.50 -3.80 4.39
C CYS A 85 -0.41 -2.79 4.74
N VAL A 86 0.56 -2.62 3.83
CA VAL A 86 1.68 -1.69 3.98
C VAL A 86 1.82 -0.88 2.70
N VAL A 87 1.88 0.45 2.84
CA VAL A 87 2.21 1.36 1.74
C VAL A 87 3.49 2.12 2.07
N MET A 88 4.35 2.27 1.05
CA MET A 88 5.56 3.09 1.12
C MET A 88 5.26 4.39 0.40
N GLU A 89 5.28 5.49 1.15
CA GLU A 89 5.10 6.84 0.63
C GLU A 89 6.46 7.48 0.27
N GLY A 90 6.45 8.78 -0.02
CA GLY A 90 7.60 9.52 -0.53
C GLY A 90 8.83 9.44 0.37
N GLY A 91 10.00 9.21 -0.23
CA GLY A 91 11.25 9.23 0.51
C GLY A 91 11.48 8.05 1.45
N SER A 92 10.63 7.03 1.43
CA SER A 92 10.91 5.76 2.10
C SER A 92 11.94 4.94 1.31
N LYS A 93 12.92 4.33 1.99
CA LYS A 93 13.89 3.41 1.35
C LYS A 93 14.40 2.35 2.32
N TRP A 94 14.92 1.24 1.80
CA TRP A 94 15.50 0.17 2.63
C TRP A 94 14.50 -0.33 3.69
N ILE A 95 13.31 -0.69 3.20
CA ILE A 95 12.21 -1.20 4.02
C ILE A 95 12.02 -2.67 3.70
N THR A 96 12.00 -3.53 4.72
CA THR A 96 11.69 -4.94 4.57
C THR A 96 10.24 -5.19 4.99
N VAL A 97 9.43 -5.78 4.11
CA VAL A 97 8.10 -6.27 4.46
C VAL A 97 8.12 -7.78 4.30
N GLN A 98 7.91 -8.51 5.39
CA GLN A 98 7.99 -9.98 5.41
C GLN A 98 6.85 -10.58 6.22
N ASP A 99 6.40 -11.78 5.85
CA ASP A 99 5.37 -12.53 6.56
C ASP A 99 4.05 -11.76 6.79
N CYS A 100 3.73 -10.81 5.91
CA CYS A 100 2.50 -10.02 5.99
C CYS A 100 1.42 -10.58 5.07
N ASP A 101 0.17 -10.50 5.50
CA ASP A 101 -0.99 -11.07 4.79
C ASP A 101 -2.14 -10.05 4.72
N ALA A 102 -2.70 -9.87 3.53
CA ALA A 102 -3.78 -8.93 3.26
C ALA A 102 -4.91 -9.64 2.53
N ARG A 103 -6.07 -9.78 3.18
CA ARG A 103 -7.19 -10.55 2.65
C ARG A 103 -8.47 -9.75 2.60
N GLU A 104 -9.39 -10.20 1.75
CA GLU A 104 -10.77 -9.69 1.70
C GLU A 104 -10.78 -8.16 1.58
N HIS A 105 -10.06 -7.60 0.59
CA HIS A 105 -10.08 -6.15 0.38
C HIS A 105 -11.50 -5.70 0.03
N VAL A 106 -11.85 -4.51 0.48
CA VAL A 106 -13.15 -3.89 0.18
C VAL A 106 -12.90 -2.57 -0.50
N SER A 107 -13.10 -2.54 -1.81
CA SER A 107 -12.95 -1.35 -2.62
C SER A 107 -13.59 -1.60 -3.97
N ARG A 108 -13.77 -0.55 -4.78
CA ARG A 108 -14.12 -0.74 -6.19
C ARG A 108 -12.95 -1.36 -6.93
N LEU A 109 -13.21 -2.37 -7.76
CA LEU A 109 -12.20 -2.97 -8.63
C LEU A 109 -11.81 -1.98 -9.75
N ALA A 110 -10.85 -1.09 -9.47
CA ALA A 110 -10.39 -0.03 -10.36
C ALA A 110 -8.91 0.35 -10.15
N GLY A 111 -8.08 0.16 -11.17
CA GLY A 111 -6.68 0.60 -11.17
C GLY A 111 -5.86 0.00 -10.01
N SER A 112 -5.38 0.84 -9.09
CA SER A 112 -4.56 0.43 -7.93
C SER A 112 -5.37 -0.07 -6.72
N ARG A 113 -6.70 -0.11 -6.82
CA ARG A 113 -7.61 -0.65 -5.81
C ARG A 113 -7.67 -2.18 -5.90
N ARG A 114 -7.97 -2.86 -4.80
CA ARG A 114 -7.95 -4.32 -4.69
C ARG A 114 -9.24 -4.90 -4.14
#